data_AF-A0A1Q7RIL1-F1
#
_entry.id   AF-A0A1Q7RIL1-F1
#
_cell.length_a   1.000
_cell.length_b   1.000
_cell.length_c   1.000
_cell.angle_alpha   90.00
_cell.angle_beta   90.00
_cell.angle_gamma   90.00
#
_symmetry.space_group_name_H-M   'P 1'
#
loop_
_entity.id
_entity.type
_entity.pdbx_description
1 polymer ?
#
loop_
_entity_poly.entity_id
_entity_poly.type
_entity_poly.pdbx_seq_one_letter_code
_entity_poly.pdbx_strand_id
1 'polypeptide(L)'
;MTEFVCVRPDGERVAVTVAIGHPYPTSGGDWACPMEITRLHGRILDIHGIDSLQALCLATRLAGTLLRAFVADGGRILDPRTRKDVPLDGYFEVAPAARKRVKGRKRRS
;
A
#
# COMPACT_ATOMS: atom_id res chain seq x y z
N MET A 1 11.93 0.44 -2.84
CA MET A 1 11.41 -0.94 -2.69
C MET A 1 11.37 -1.31 -1.22
N THR A 2 10.50 -2.25 -0.84
CA THR A 2 10.36 -2.78 0.52
C THR A 2 10.23 -4.30 0.47
N GLU A 3 10.83 -5.00 1.42
CA GLU A 3 10.88 -6.47 1.48
C GLU A 3 10.02 -7.01 2.63
N PHE A 4 9.32 -8.10 2.38
CA PHE A 4 8.46 -8.79 3.32
C PHE A 4 8.64 -10.31 3.23
N VAL A 5 8.26 -11.01 4.30
CA VAL A 5 7.99 -12.45 4.26
C VAL A 5 6.49 -12.65 4.32
N CYS A 6 5.90 -13.17 3.25
CA CYS A 6 4.48 -13.48 3.23
C CYS A 6 4.25 -14.95 3.56
N VAL A 7 3.28 -15.22 4.43
CA VAL A 7 2.80 -16.57 4.76
C VAL A 7 1.45 -16.76 4.09
N ARG A 8 1.34 -17.73 3.19
CA ARG A 8 0.10 -18.08 2.51
C ARG A 8 -0.85 -18.83 3.46
N PRO A 9 -2.14 -18.96 3.13
CA PRO A 9 -3.10 -19.68 3.96
C PRO A 9 -2.73 -21.15 4.22
N ASP A 10 -1.99 -21.79 3.31
CA ASP A 10 -1.46 -23.15 3.45
C ASP A 10 -0.19 -23.24 4.33
N GLY A 11 0.32 -22.10 4.81
CA GLY A 11 1.53 -21.99 5.62
C GLY A 11 2.83 -21.79 4.83
N GLU A 12 2.80 -21.80 3.49
CA GLU A 12 3.98 -21.55 2.66
C GLU A 12 4.54 -20.15 2.92
N ARG A 13 5.85 -20.05 3.11
CA ARG A 13 6.56 -18.78 3.30
C ARG A 13 7.28 -18.37 2.03
N VAL A 14 6.96 -17.18 1.53
CA VAL A 14 7.59 -16.61 0.34
C VAL A 14 8.20 -15.25 0.64
N ALA A 15 9.41 -15.01 0.13
CA ALA A 15 10.02 -13.68 0.13
C ALA A 15 9.34 -12.83 -0.96
N VAL A 16 8.87 -11.65 -0.57
CA VAL A 16 8.09 -10.74 -1.40
C VAL A 16 8.75 -9.36 -1.37
N THR A 17 8.84 -8.73 -2.53
CA THR A 17 9.33 -7.37 -2.71
C THR A 17 8.21 -6.53 -3.30
N VAL A 18 7.96 -5.38 -2.69
CA VAL A 18 7.07 -4.34 -3.22
C VAL A 18 7.93 -3.21 -3.76
N ALA A 19 7.80 -2.90 -5.04
CA ALA A 19 8.52 -1.83 -5.70
C ALA A 19 7.55 -0.91 -6.45
N ILE A 20 7.78 0.39 -6.31
CA ILE A 20 7.13 1.43 -7.10
C ILE A 20 8.27 2.17 -7.80
N GLY A 21 8.23 2.22 -9.12
CA GLY A 21 9.25 2.89 -9.92
C GLY A 21 8.96 4.36 -10.14
N HIS A 22 9.75 4.97 -11.01
CA HIS A 22 9.60 6.39 -11.34
C HIS A 22 8.45 6.59 -12.33
N PRO A 23 7.48 7.50 -12.06
CA PRO A 23 6.48 7.87 -13.06
C PRO A 23 7.12 8.43 -14.32
N TYR A 24 6.58 8.12 -15.49
CA TYR A 24 7.07 8.62 -16.77
C TYR A 24 5.91 9.03 -17.70
N PRO A 25 6.10 10.03 -18.57
CA PRO A 25 5.09 10.43 -19.54
C PRO A 25 4.94 9.35 -20.62
N THR A 26 3.72 9.10 -21.08
CA THR A 26 3.44 8.19 -22.18
C THR A 26 3.22 8.96 -23.49
N SER A 27 3.19 8.25 -24.62
CA SER A 27 2.83 8.84 -25.92
C SER A 27 1.39 9.36 -26.00
N GLY A 28 0.51 8.92 -25.08
CA GLY A 28 -0.89 9.34 -25.02
C GLY A 28 -1.11 10.68 -24.32
N GLY A 29 -0.06 11.32 -23.82
CA GLY A 29 -0.14 12.59 -23.08
C GLY A 29 -0.50 12.44 -21.59
N ASP A 30 -0.72 11.22 -21.12
CA ASP A 30 -0.85 10.89 -19.71
C ASP A 30 0.49 10.39 -19.13
N TRP A 31 0.49 9.99 -17.86
CA TRP A 31 1.65 9.45 -17.17
C TRP A 31 1.38 8.04 -16.69
N ALA A 32 2.41 7.20 -16.66
CA ALA A 32 2.34 5.85 -16.12
C ALA A 32 3.36 5.69 -14.98
N CYS A 33 3.02 4.88 -13.98
CA CYS A 33 3.91 4.53 -12.87
C CYS A 33 4.05 3.01 -12.78
N PRO A 34 5.26 2.45 -12.98
CA PRO A 34 5.47 1.02 -12.91
C PRO A 34 5.47 0.55 -11.45
N MET A 35 4.91 -0.63 -11.20
CA MET A 35 4.94 -1.24 -9.87
C MET A 35 5.03 -2.77 -9.96
N GLU A 36 5.59 -3.36 -8.92
CA GLU A 36 5.76 -4.80 -8.80
C GLU A 36 5.49 -5.27 -7.37
N ILE A 37 4.83 -6.43 -7.26
CA ILE A 37 4.72 -7.20 -6.02
C ILE A 37 5.12 -8.64 -6.35
N THR A 38 6.38 -8.97 -6.09
CA THR A 38 6.93 -10.28 -6.49
C THR A 38 6.20 -11.42 -5.79
N ARG A 39 5.97 -12.53 -6.50
CA ARG A 39 5.44 -13.80 -5.96
C ARG A 39 4.02 -13.78 -5.36
N LEU A 40 3.37 -12.63 -5.22
CA LEU A 40 1.95 -12.52 -4.82
C LEU A 40 1.04 -12.21 -6.00
N HIS A 41 1.52 -11.44 -6.97
CA HIS A 41 0.76 -11.09 -8.16
C HIS A 41 1.54 -11.45 -9.43
N GLY A 42 0.79 -11.68 -10.50
CA GLY A 42 1.35 -11.74 -11.85
C GLY A 42 1.80 -10.35 -12.30
N ARG A 43 2.02 -10.21 -13.61
CA ARG A 43 2.37 -8.92 -14.20
C ARG A 43 1.30 -7.86 -13.88
N ILE A 44 1.71 -6.81 -13.17
CA ILE A 44 0.89 -5.62 -12.96
C ILE A 44 1.21 -4.68 -14.12
N LEU A 45 0.17 -4.16 -14.78
CA LEU A 45 0.35 -3.13 -15.81
C LEU A 45 0.75 -1.82 -15.14
N ASP A 46 1.50 -0.99 -15.85
CA ASP A 46 1.87 0.33 -15.33
C ASP A 46 0.61 1.16 -15.07
N ILE A 47 0.62 1.93 -13.98
CA ILE A 47 -0.58 2.59 -13.47
C ILE A 47 -0.67 3.98 -14.04
N HIS A 48 -1.71 4.23 -14.84
CA HIS A 48 -1.89 5.49 -15.54
C HIS A 48 -2.56 6.57 -14.67
N GLY A 49 -2.17 7.82 -14.87
CA GLY A 49 -2.78 9.01 -14.31
C GLY A 49 -2.59 10.23 -15.22
N ILE A 50 -3.40 11.26 -15.00
CA ILE A 50 -3.37 12.51 -15.77
C ILE A 50 -2.02 13.24 -15.68
N ASP A 51 -1.30 13.04 -14.57
CA ASP A 51 0.03 13.56 -14.31
C ASP A 51 0.86 12.56 -13.49
N SER A 52 2.14 12.89 -13.30
CA SER A 52 3.09 12.06 -12.56
C SER A 52 2.66 11.82 -11.11
N LEU A 53 2.03 12.81 -10.47
CA LEU A 53 1.57 12.74 -9.09
C LEU A 53 0.42 11.75 -8.97
N GLN A 54 -0.59 11.85 -9.83
CA GLN A 54 -1.74 10.96 -9.82
C GLN A 54 -1.31 9.52 -10.10
N ALA A 55 -0.46 9.29 -11.11
CA ALA A 55 0.05 7.96 -11.45
C ALA A 55 0.76 7.31 -10.24
N LEU A 56 1.60 8.07 -9.54
CA LEU A 56 2.29 7.61 -8.33
C LEU A 56 1.33 7.30 -7.18
N CYS A 57 0.37 8.19 -6.92
CA CYS A 57 -0.63 8.01 -5.87
C CYS A 57 -1.51 6.77 -6.14
N LEU A 58 -1.91 6.54 -7.39
CA LEU A 58 -2.69 5.37 -7.78
C LEU A 58 -1.88 4.08 -7.63
N ALA A 59 -0.60 4.06 -8.07
CA ALA A 59 0.29 2.92 -7.87
C ALA A 59 0.46 2.58 -6.37
N THR A 60 0.65 3.61 -5.54
CA THR A 60 0.81 3.45 -4.08
C THR A 60 -0.47 2.92 -3.44
N ARG A 61 -1.63 3.44 -3.84
CA ARG A 61 -2.93 2.99 -3.36
C ARG A 61 -3.22 1.54 -3.79
N LEU A 62 -2.87 1.18 -5.03
CA LEU A 62 -3.04 -0.18 -5.52
C LEU A 62 -2.16 -1.15 -4.72
N ALA A 63 -0.88 -0.80 -4.46
CA ALA A 63 0.01 -1.62 -3.64
C ALA A 63 -0.61 -1.95 -2.27
N GLY A 64 -1.10 -0.93 -1.56
CA GLY A 64 -1.76 -1.14 -0.27
C GLY A 64 -3.06 -1.96 -0.37
N THR A 65 -3.82 -1.77 -1.45
CA THR A 65 -5.06 -2.53 -1.70
C THR A 65 -4.78 -4.02 -1.90
N LEU A 66 -3.77 -4.35 -2.72
CA LEU A 66 -3.38 -5.73 -3.00
C LEU A 66 -2.82 -6.44 -1.76
N LEU A 67 -1.98 -5.76 -0.97
CA LEU A 67 -1.45 -6.33 0.28
C LEU A 67 -2.55 -6.56 1.31
N ARG A 68 -3.53 -5.65 1.43
CA ARG A 68 -4.70 -5.86 2.30
C ARG A 68 -5.58 -7.01 1.82
N ALA A 69 -5.79 -7.15 0.51
CA ALA A 69 -6.53 -8.26 -0.06
C ALA A 69 -5.86 -9.60 0.29
N PHE A 70 -4.54 -9.70 0.14
CA PHE A 70 -3.78 -10.89 0.53
C PHE A 70 -3.97 -11.27 2.01
N VAL A 71 -3.98 -10.28 2.91
CA VAL A 71 -4.24 -10.52 4.34
C VAL A 71 -5.70 -10.92 4.59
N ALA A 72 -6.65 -10.28 3.91
CA ALA A 72 -8.07 -10.62 4.00
C ALA A 72 -8.36 -12.05 3.52
N ASP A 73 -7.61 -12.55 2.55
CA ASP A 73 -7.68 -13.92 2.03
C ASP A 73 -7.01 -14.96 2.96
N GLY A 74 -6.60 -14.56 4.17
CA GLY A 74 -5.99 -15.43 5.18
C GLY A 74 -4.46 -15.47 5.16
N GLY A 75 -3.83 -14.66 4.32
CA GLY A 75 -2.38 -14.48 4.32
C GLY A 75 -1.86 -13.66 5.51
N ARG A 76 -0.56 -13.73 5.76
CA ARG A 76 0.12 -12.86 6.74
C ARG A 76 1.36 -12.23 6.12
N ILE A 77 1.61 -10.96 6.44
CA ILE A 77 2.78 -10.23 5.96
C ILE A 77 3.67 -9.95 7.17
N LEU A 78 4.90 -10.45 7.14
CA LEU A 78 5.85 -10.37 8.24
C LEU A 78 7.06 -9.53 7.85
N ASP A 79 7.57 -8.78 8.82
CA ASP A 79 8.86 -8.12 8.70
C ASP A 79 9.98 -9.18 8.60
N PRO A 80 10.89 -9.09 7.62
CA PRO A 80 11.89 -10.13 7.37
C PRO A 80 12.87 -10.31 8.53
N ARG A 81 13.11 -9.27 9.33
CA ARG A 81 14.07 -9.27 10.44
C ARG A 81 13.42 -9.70 11.75
N THR A 82 12.28 -9.11 12.09
CA THR A 82 11.63 -9.33 13.38
C THR A 82 10.63 -10.48 13.37
N ARG A 83 10.21 -10.93 12.18
CA ARG A 83 9.17 -11.95 11.96
C ARG A 83 7.80 -11.58 12.55
N LYS A 84 7.60 -10.32 12.96
CA LYS A 84 6.32 -9.80 13.45
C LYS A 84 5.42 -9.39 12.29
N ASP A 85 4.12 -9.42 12.51
CA ASP A 85 3.14 -8.94 11.53
C ASP A 85 3.37 -7.45 11.24
N VAL A 86 3.31 -7.11 9.95
CA VAL A 86 3.46 -5.74 9.46
C VAL A 86 2.12 -5.02 9.56
N PRO A 87 2.02 -3.90 10.30
CA PRO A 87 0.80 -3.11 10.33
C PRO A 87 0.67 -2.30 9.04
N LEU A 88 -0.08 -2.82 8.05
CA LEU A 88 -0.24 -2.16 6.74
C LEU A 88 -0.82 -0.74 6.86
N ASP A 89 -1.65 -0.46 7.86
CA ASP A 89 -2.19 0.87 8.08
C ASP A 89 -1.08 1.88 8.40
N GLY A 90 0.00 1.48 9.07
CA GLY A 90 1.16 2.34 9.29
C GLY A 90 1.95 2.67 8.03
N TYR A 91 1.77 1.92 6.94
CA TYR A 91 2.41 2.14 5.64
C TYR A 91 1.54 2.98 4.70
N PHE A 92 0.23 2.78 4.72
CA PHE A 92 -0.68 3.32 3.72
C PHE A 92 -1.70 4.32 4.26
N GLU A 93 -1.84 4.42 5.58
CA GLU A 93 -2.72 5.38 6.23
C GLU A 93 -1.90 6.39 7.02
N VAL A 94 -2.33 7.65 6.98
CA VAL A 94 -1.89 8.64 7.97
C VAL A 94 -2.78 8.44 9.17
N ALA A 95 -2.19 8.10 10.33
CA ALA A 95 -2.92 8.04 11.59
C ALA A 95 -3.78 9.31 11.71
N PRO A 96 -5.11 9.20 11.93
CA PRO A 96 -5.96 10.38 11.98
C PRO A 96 -5.42 11.31 13.06
N ALA A 97 -5.15 12.57 12.69
CA ALA A 97 -4.79 13.59 13.66
C ALA A 97 -5.85 13.57 14.77
N ALA A 98 -5.42 13.33 16.01
CA ALA A 98 -6.32 13.17 17.15
C ALA A 98 -7.28 14.36 17.20
N ARG A 99 -8.55 14.15 16.79
CA ARG A 99 -9.57 15.18 16.84
C ARG A 99 -9.82 15.53 18.30
N LYS A 100 -9.23 16.62 18.80
CA LYS A 100 -9.61 17.20 20.09
C LYS A 100 -11.07 17.63 19.98
N ARG A 101 -11.98 16.84 20.58
CA ARG A 101 -13.38 17.26 20.79
C ARG A 101 -13.36 18.53 21.64
N VAL A 102 -13.66 19.68 21.04
CA VAL A 102 -13.94 20.91 21.79
C VAL A 102 -15.24 20.66 22.55
N LYS A 103 -15.15 20.51 23.88
CA LYS A 103 -16.34 20.46 24.74
C LYS A 103 -17.06 21.81 24.63
N GLY A 104 -18.27 21.80 24.08
CA GLY A 104 -19.13 22.97 23.97
C GLY A 104 -19.28 23.65 25.33
N ARG A 105 -18.94 24.94 25.39
CA ARG A 105 -19.10 25.80 26.55
C ARG A 105 -20.61 25.95 26.82
N LYS A 106 -21.12 25.32 27.88
CA LYS A 106 -22.50 25.53 28.34
C LYS A 106 -22.69 27.04 28.58
N ARG A 107 -23.57 27.67 27.79
CA ARG A 107 -24.09 29.00 28.09
C ARG A 107 -24.95 28.87 29.35
N ARG A 108 -24.48 29.46 30.46
CA ARG A 108 -25.33 29.67 31.64
C ARG A 108 -26.31 30.79 31.29
N SER A 109 -27.59 30.48 31.42
CA SER A 109 -28.72 31.40 31.51
C SER A 109 -28.59 32.33 32.71
#